data_AF-A0A924FAH3-F1
#
_entry.id   AF-A0A924FAH3-F1
#
_cell.length_a   1.000
_cell.length_b   1.000
_cell.length_c   1.000
_cell.angle_alpha   90.00
_cell.angle_beta   90.00
_cell.angle_gamma   90.00
#
_symmetry.space_group_name_H-M   'P 1'
#
loop_
_entity.id
_entity.type
_entity.pdbx_description
1 polymer ?
#
loop_
_entity_poly.entity_id
_entity_poly.type
_entity_poly.pdbx_seq_one_letter_code
_entity_poly.pdbx_strand_id
1 'polypeptide(L)'
;ANQENYVKAVFEPFTHEEISRQVARIITPPNLRAEVAVVYQTVENLHVACPNHSGDWYFTGNYPTPGGNNVVNKAFVNFMEGKLVRAY
;
A
#
# COMPACT_ATOMS: atom_id res chain seq x y z
N ALA A 1 -18.18 0.02 -16.01
CA ALA A 1 -18.37 0.33 -14.57
C ALA A 1 -17.10 1.01 -14.08
N ASN A 2 -17.21 2.17 -13.44
CA ASN A 2 -16.06 2.86 -12.88
C ASN A 2 -15.57 2.03 -11.68
N GLN A 3 -14.48 1.28 -11.87
CA GLN A 3 -13.94 0.43 -10.81
C GLN A 3 -12.96 1.29 -10.02
N GLU A 4 -13.46 1.92 -8.98
CA GLU A 4 -12.67 2.65 -8.00
C GLU A 4 -11.92 1.66 -7.09
N ASN A 5 -10.72 2.03 -6.62
CA ASN A 5 -9.99 1.27 -5.63
C ASN A 5 -10.48 1.66 -4.22
N TYR A 6 -11.36 0.84 -3.63
CA TYR A 6 -11.94 1.11 -2.31
C TYR A 6 -10.94 0.95 -1.15
N VAL A 7 -9.80 0.29 -1.40
CA VAL A 7 -8.75 0.16 -0.39
C VAL A 7 -8.13 1.52 -0.04
N LYS A 8 -8.18 2.51 -0.95
CA LYS A 8 -7.69 3.86 -0.66
C LYS A 8 -8.36 4.48 0.58
N ALA A 9 -9.66 4.28 0.75
CA ALA A 9 -10.41 4.79 1.90
C ALA A 9 -9.97 4.19 3.24
N VAL A 10 -9.33 3.01 3.22
CA VAL A 10 -8.75 2.39 4.42
C VAL A 10 -7.50 3.15 4.89
N PHE A 11 -6.72 3.70 3.95
CA PHE A 11 -5.48 4.41 4.24
C PHE A 11 -5.65 5.92 4.38
N GLU A 12 -6.70 6.50 3.78
CA GLU A 12 -6.99 7.95 3.78
C GLU A 12 -6.97 8.63 5.18
N PRO A 13 -7.42 7.98 6.28
CA PRO A 13 -7.37 8.60 7.61
C PRO A 13 -5.97 8.70 8.22
N PHE A 14 -4.94 8.12 7.58
CA PHE A 14 -3.61 7.98 8.16
C PHE A 14 -2.56 8.77 7.38
N THR A 15 -1.61 9.37 8.08
CA THR A 15 -0.45 10.00 7.42
C THR A 15 0.58 8.96 7.00
N HIS A 16 1.47 9.31 6.07
CA HIS A 16 2.57 8.45 5.66
C HIS A 16 3.48 8.06 6.85
N GLU A 17 3.69 8.96 7.81
CA GLU A 17 4.47 8.70 9.02
C GLU A 17 3.77 7.69 9.94
N GLU A 18 2.44 7.77 10.06
CA GLU A 18 1.66 6.80 10.86
C GLU A 18 1.69 5.41 10.24
N ILE A 19 1.53 5.32 8.93
CA ILE A 19 1.67 4.06 8.19
C ILE A 19 3.07 3.50 8.38
N SER A 20 4.11 4.33 8.21
CA SER A 20 5.51 3.92 8.39
C SER A 20 5.79 3.40 9.79
N ARG A 21 5.25 4.07 10.82
CA ARG A 21 5.36 3.64 12.22
C ARG A 21 4.64 2.31 12.47
N GLN A 22 3.48 2.11 11.84
CA GLN A 22 2.76 0.84 11.94
C GLN A 22 3.51 -0.30 11.26
N VAL A 23 4.12 -0.06 10.10
CA VAL A 23 4.99 -1.05 9.44
C VAL A 23 6.18 -1.38 10.34
N ALA A 24 6.86 -0.35 10.88
CA ALA A 24 7.97 -0.54 11.82
C ALA A 24 7.54 -1.43 13.01
N ARG A 25 6.36 -1.18 13.59
CA ARG A 25 5.80 -2.00 14.67
C ARG A 25 5.56 -3.45 14.25
N ILE A 26 5.04 -3.69 13.04
CA ILE A 26 4.76 -5.05 12.52
C ILE A 26 6.05 -5.85 12.32
N ILE A 27 7.11 -5.22 11.82
CA ILE A 27 8.37 -5.92 11.49
C ILE A 27 9.33 -6.01 12.68
N THR A 28 9.10 -5.27 13.77
CA THR A 28 9.97 -5.26 14.95
C THR A 28 9.82 -6.55 15.75
N PRO A 29 10.90 -7.35 15.90
CA PRO A 29 10.87 -8.54 16.74
C PRO A 29 10.72 -8.18 18.23
N PRO A 30 10.04 -9.02 19.02
CA PRO A 30 9.75 -8.71 20.42
C PRO A 30 11.00 -8.63 21.33
N ASN A 31 12.11 -9.24 20.92
CA ASN A 31 13.36 -9.29 21.68
C ASN A 31 14.41 -8.27 21.20
N LEU A 32 14.08 -7.42 20.25
CA LEU A 32 14.99 -6.39 19.75
C LEU A 32 15.14 -5.27 20.78
N ARG A 33 16.39 -4.95 21.14
CA ARG A 33 16.74 -3.86 22.07
C ARG A 33 17.16 -2.59 21.34
N ALA A 34 16.42 -2.24 20.30
CA ALA A 34 16.66 -1.06 19.49
C ALA A 34 15.33 -0.53 18.94
N GLU A 35 15.26 0.77 18.69
CA GLU A 35 14.15 1.37 17.97
C GLU A 35 14.29 1.08 16.47
N VAL A 36 13.18 0.66 15.85
CA VAL A 36 13.11 0.45 14.41
C VAL A 36 12.27 1.58 13.82
N ALA A 37 12.84 2.26 12.83
CA ALA A 37 12.11 3.20 11.99
C ALA A 37 12.16 2.72 10.55
N VAL A 38 11.02 2.82 9.85
CA VAL A 38 10.94 2.59 8.41
C VAL A 38 10.80 3.95 7.75
N VAL A 39 11.71 4.25 6.82
CA VAL A 39 11.71 5.51 6.06
C VAL A 39 11.46 5.18 4.60
N TYR A 40 10.36 5.69 4.07
CA TYR A 40 10.05 5.59 2.64
C TYR A 40 10.48 6.85 1.90
N GLN A 41 10.86 6.68 0.63
CA GLN A 41 11.01 7.80 -0.28
C GLN A 41 9.62 8.34 -0.66
N THR A 42 9.47 9.66 -0.77
CA THR A 42 8.19 10.24 -1.21
C THR A 42 7.91 9.91 -2.68
N VAL A 43 6.63 9.93 -3.07
CA VAL A 43 6.23 9.66 -4.46
C VAL A 43 6.81 10.71 -5.42
N GLU A 44 6.89 11.97 -4.97
CA GLU A 44 7.49 13.05 -5.75
C GLU A 44 8.96 12.76 -6.03
N ASN A 45 9.71 12.36 -5.00
CA ASN A 45 11.13 12.05 -5.17
C ASN A 45 11.35 10.75 -5.96
N LEU A 46 10.42 9.79 -5.89
CA LEU A 46 10.42 8.62 -6.78
C LEU A 46 10.34 9.04 -8.25
N HIS A 47 9.46 9.99 -8.57
CA HIS A 47 9.34 10.52 -9.93
C HIS A 47 10.59 11.29 -10.40
N VAL A 48 11.27 11.99 -9.48
CA VAL A 48 12.57 12.63 -9.78
C VAL A 48 13.64 11.57 -10.05
N ALA A 49 13.70 10.52 -9.25
CA ALA A 49 14.71 9.47 -9.36
C ALA A 49 14.49 8.55 -10.59
N CYS A 50 13.25 8.32 -10.99
CA CYS A 50 12.85 7.39 -12.04
C CYS A 50 11.87 8.04 -13.03
N PRO A 51 12.30 9.06 -13.80
CA PRO A 51 11.39 9.89 -14.62
C PRO A 51 10.65 9.13 -15.73
N ASN A 52 11.22 8.02 -16.22
CA ASN A 52 10.61 7.20 -17.26
C ASN A 52 9.81 6.00 -16.71
N HIS A 53 9.82 5.79 -15.40
CA HIS A 53 9.28 4.60 -14.74
C HIS A 53 8.66 4.98 -13.38
N SER A 54 7.50 5.65 -13.39
CA SER A 54 6.89 6.15 -12.15
C SER A 54 6.53 5.03 -11.18
N GLY A 55 5.84 3.98 -11.66
CA GLY A 55 5.49 2.80 -10.86
C GLY A 55 4.73 3.11 -9.55
N ASP A 56 4.18 4.31 -9.43
CA ASP A 56 3.70 4.92 -8.19
C ASP A 56 2.36 4.35 -7.72
N TRP A 57 1.63 3.70 -8.62
CA TRP A 57 0.35 3.06 -8.34
C TRP A 57 0.40 2.01 -7.23
N TYR A 58 1.55 1.39 -6.96
CA TYR A 58 1.75 0.51 -5.80
C TYR A 58 1.63 1.25 -4.47
N PHE A 59 2.00 2.54 -4.44
CA PHE A 59 2.01 3.38 -3.24
C PHE A 59 0.78 4.27 -3.15
N THR A 60 0.32 4.82 -4.29
CA THR A 60 -0.82 5.74 -4.34
C THR A 60 -2.18 5.03 -4.44
N GLY A 61 -2.16 3.74 -4.83
CA GLY A 61 -3.37 2.98 -5.13
C GLY A 61 -4.10 3.45 -6.40
N ASN A 62 -3.51 4.35 -7.19
CA ASN A 62 -4.06 4.87 -8.44
C ASN A 62 -3.68 3.95 -9.60
N TYR A 63 -4.32 2.79 -9.70
CA TYR A 63 -4.00 1.83 -10.76
C TYR A 63 -4.33 2.40 -12.15
N PRO A 64 -3.45 2.20 -13.16
CA PRO A 64 -3.65 2.73 -14.51
C PRO A 64 -4.71 1.97 -15.31
N THR A 65 -5.14 0.79 -14.84
CA THR A 65 -6.11 -0.05 -15.54
C THR A 65 -7.28 -0.44 -14.64
N PRO A 66 -8.50 -0.60 -15.20
CA PRO A 66 -9.63 -1.15 -14.46
C PRO A 66 -9.36 -2.55 -13.88
N GLY A 67 -8.53 -3.35 -14.58
CA GLY A 67 -8.09 -4.66 -14.09
C GLY A 67 -7.33 -4.58 -12.77
N GLY A 68 -6.46 -3.58 -12.60
CA GLY A 68 -5.77 -3.32 -11.32
C GLY A 68 -6.77 -3.07 -10.18
N ASN A 69 -7.76 -2.22 -10.42
CA ASN A 69 -8.81 -1.91 -9.43
C ASN A 69 -9.65 -3.16 -9.08
N ASN A 70 -9.89 -4.07 -10.03
CA ASN A 70 -10.55 -5.35 -9.73
C ASN A 70 -9.75 -6.25 -8.81
N VAL A 71 -8.46 -6.43 -9.12
CA VAL A 71 -7.61 -7.34 -8.35
C VAL A 71 -7.49 -6.85 -6.91
N VAL A 72 -7.25 -5.54 -6.69
CA VAL A 72 -7.14 -4.98 -5.34
C VAL A 72 -8.46 -5.07 -4.57
N ASN A 73 -9.61 -4.78 -5.20
CA ASN A 73 -10.91 -4.88 -4.55
C ASN A 73 -11.26 -6.33 -4.20
N LYS A 74 -10.96 -7.28 -5.10
CA LYS A 74 -11.16 -8.72 -4.83
C LYS A 74 -10.23 -9.21 -3.73
N ALA A 75 -8.99 -8.72 -3.67
CA ALA A 75 -8.07 -9.01 -2.57
C ALA A 75 -8.63 -8.50 -1.23
N PHE A 76 -9.20 -7.29 -1.22
CA PHE A 76 -9.85 -6.73 -0.04
C PHE A 76 -11.06 -7.54 0.43
N VAL A 77 -11.95 -7.94 -0.50
CA VAL A 77 -13.08 -8.82 -0.19
C VAL A 77 -12.60 -10.16 0.37
N ASN A 78 -11.61 -10.80 -0.27
CA ASN A 78 -11.04 -12.05 0.22
C ASN A 78 -10.49 -11.91 1.65
N PHE A 79 -9.78 -10.81 1.95
CA PHE A 79 -9.27 -10.54 3.28
C PHE A 79 -10.41 -10.41 4.31
N MET A 80 -11.44 -9.63 4.01
CA MET A 80 -12.59 -9.43 4.88
C MET A 80 -13.40 -10.72 5.12
N GLU A 81 -13.45 -11.61 4.13
CA GLU A 81 -14.13 -12.91 4.22
C GLU A 81 -13.22 -14.05 4.75
N GLY A 82 -11.95 -13.76 5.08
CA GLY A 82 -11.00 -14.77 5.56
C GLY A 82 -10.59 -15.81 4.52
N LYS A 83 -10.74 -15.51 3.22
CA LYS A 83 -10.40 -16.42 2.11
C LYS A 83 -8.92 -16.31 1.76
N LEU A 84 -8.18 -17.42 1.89
CA LEU A 84 -6.75 -17.51 1.55
C LEU A 84 -6.49 -17.82 0.07
N VAL A 85 -7.26 -17.20 -0.84
CA VAL A 85 -7.13 -17.41 -2.29
C VAL A 85 -6.55 -16.18 -2.98
N ARG A 86 -5.81 -16.40 -4.07
CA ARG A 86 -5.26 -15.31 -4.89
C ARG A 86 -6.38 -14.52 -5.57
N ALA A 87 -6.18 -13.21 -5.69
CA ALA A 87 -7.17 -12.31 -6.29
C ALA A 87 -7.14 -12.32 -7.82
N TYR A 88 -5.98 -12.61 -8.43
CA TYR A 88 -5.81 -12.78 -9.87
C TYR A 88 -5.99 -14.24 -10.32
#